data_AF-A0A950SQA6-F1
#
_entry.id   AF-A0A950SQA6-F1
#
_cell.length_a   1.000
_cell.length_b   1.000
_cell.length_c   1.000
_cell.angle_alpha   90.00
_cell.angle_beta   90.00
_cell.angle_gamma   90.00
#
_symmetry.space_group_name_H-M   'P 1'
#
loop_
_entity.id
_entity.type
_entity.pdbx_description
1 polymer ?
#
loop_
_entity_poly.entity_id
_entity_poly.type
_entity_poly.pdbx_seq_one_letter_code
_entity_poly.pdbx_strand_id
1 'polypeptide(L)'
;MELLLDGEATALTRKAVELALAGDQAALRLCLDRTVAPRRERSVELALPPIRSAADILSVIKVVTGAVGRGAITPGEGVALSNMIETFLRAIDTSDFENRLRQLEESQAASRPDPYDRPPAAVEPRF
;
A
#
# COMPACT_ATOMS: atom_id res chain seq x y z
N MET A 1 -24.00 -26.69 -2.74
CA MET A 1 -22.83 -27.50 -3.16
C MET A 1 -21.58 -27.09 -2.38
N GLU A 2 -21.36 -25.79 -2.19
CA GLU A 2 -20.24 -25.21 -1.41
C GLU A 2 -20.22 -25.68 0.06
N LEU A 3 -21.34 -25.62 0.78
CA LEU A 3 -21.45 -26.04 2.19
C LEU A 3 -21.20 -27.53 2.46
N LEU A 4 -21.38 -28.41 1.46
CA LEU A 4 -21.14 -29.84 1.61
C LEU A 4 -19.63 -30.15 1.49
N LEU A 5 -18.90 -29.34 0.74
CA LEU A 5 -17.48 -29.52 0.48
C LEU A 5 -16.60 -28.95 1.60
N ASP A 6 -17.04 -27.89 2.27
CA ASP A 6 -16.29 -27.30 3.40
C ASP A 6 -16.17 -28.26 4.60
N GLY A 7 -17.21 -29.04 4.88
CA GLY A 7 -17.17 -30.08 5.91
C GLY A 7 -16.25 -31.25 5.56
N GLU A 8 -16.25 -31.65 4.28
CA GLU A 8 -15.44 -32.77 3.77
C GLU A 8 -13.99 -32.39 3.52
N ALA A 9 -13.68 -31.10 3.34
CA ALA A 9 -12.33 -30.63 3.07
C ALA A 9 -11.32 -31.08 4.15
N THR A 10 -11.74 -31.06 5.42
CA THR A 10 -10.88 -31.50 6.53
C THR A 10 -10.64 -33.02 6.49
N ALA A 11 -11.67 -33.81 6.21
CA ALA A 11 -11.58 -35.27 6.11
C ALA A 11 -10.71 -35.69 4.92
N LEU A 12 -10.91 -35.08 3.75
CA LEU A 12 -10.11 -35.29 2.55
C LEU A 12 -8.65 -34.93 2.77
N THR A 13 -8.37 -33.82 3.45
CA THR A 13 -7.00 -33.40 3.78
C THR A 13 -6.30 -34.41 4.68
N ARG A 14 -6.97 -34.88 5.74
CA ARG A 14 -6.43 -35.94 6.61
C ARG A 14 -6.14 -37.21 5.82
N LYS A 15 -7.06 -37.62 4.94
CA LYS A 15 -6.87 -38.83 4.14
C LYS A 15 -5.69 -38.72 3.17
N ALA A 16 -5.50 -37.56 2.55
CA ALA A 16 -4.35 -37.29 1.69
C ALA A 16 -3.03 -37.40 2.46
N VAL A 17 -2.98 -36.91 3.71
CA VAL A 17 -1.77 -37.03 4.56
C VAL A 17 -1.48 -38.49 4.91
N GLU A 18 -2.49 -39.29 5.27
CA GLU A 18 -2.31 -40.72 5.55
C GLU A 18 -1.73 -41.46 4.34
N LEU A 19 -2.30 -41.25 3.14
CA LEU A 19 -1.82 -41.89 1.92
C LEU A 19 -0.40 -41.47 1.58
N ALA A 20 -0.07 -40.17 1.74
CA ALA A 20 1.27 -39.66 1.54
C ALA A 20 2.29 -40.34 2.47
N LEU A 21 1.96 -40.47 3.76
CA LEU A 21 2.82 -41.15 4.75
C LEU A 21 2.94 -42.65 4.50
N ALA A 22 1.95 -43.27 3.85
CA ALA A 22 2.01 -44.66 3.41
C ALA A 22 2.82 -44.87 2.11
N GLY A 23 3.36 -43.79 1.51
CA GLY A 23 4.24 -43.86 0.34
C GLY A 23 3.55 -43.58 -1.00
N ASP A 24 2.29 -43.12 -1.01
CA ASP A 24 1.63 -42.69 -2.24
C ASP A 24 2.30 -41.41 -2.79
N GLN A 25 2.92 -41.53 -3.97
CA GLN A 25 3.66 -40.43 -4.60
C GLN A 25 2.77 -39.25 -5.00
N ALA A 26 1.53 -39.49 -5.41
CA ALA A 26 0.60 -38.43 -5.81
C ALA A 26 0.14 -37.63 -4.58
N ALA A 27 -0.17 -38.33 -3.49
CA ALA A 27 -0.52 -37.71 -2.22
C ALA A 27 0.67 -36.95 -1.61
N LEU A 28 1.89 -37.50 -1.70
CA LEU A 28 3.13 -36.82 -1.27
C LEU A 28 3.34 -35.51 -2.03
N ARG A 29 3.23 -35.55 -3.36
CA ARG A 29 3.38 -34.34 -4.20
C ARG A 29 2.34 -33.28 -3.84
N LEU A 30 1.07 -33.68 -3.68
CA LEU A 30 0.00 -32.78 -3.26
C LEU A 30 0.30 -32.15 -1.89
N CYS A 31 0.73 -32.95 -0.91
CA CYS A 31 1.06 -32.45 0.43
C CYS A 31 2.26 -31.50 0.41
N LEU A 32 3.30 -31.79 -0.38
CA LEU A 32 4.46 -30.92 -0.53
C LEU A 32 4.10 -29.60 -1.25
N ASP A 33 3.37 -29.68 -2.35
CA ASP A 33 2.92 -28.49 -3.08
C ASP A 33 2.07 -27.59 -2.18
N ARG A 34 1.23 -28.17 -1.31
CA ARG A 34 0.33 -27.42 -0.41
C ARG A 34 0.93 -27.03 0.95
N THR A 35 2.06 -27.59 1.37
CA THR A 35 2.71 -27.20 2.64
C THR A 35 3.96 -26.36 2.40
N VAL A 36 4.70 -26.64 1.32
CA VAL A 36 5.93 -25.93 0.97
C VAL A 36 5.62 -24.67 0.16
N ALA A 37 4.65 -24.69 -0.76
CA ALA A 37 4.32 -23.50 -1.54
C ALA A 37 3.55 -22.43 -0.73
N PRO A 38 2.52 -22.75 0.09
CA PRO A 38 1.85 -21.75 0.94
C PRO A 38 2.73 -21.19 2.05
N ARG A 39 3.81 -21.90 2.45
CA ARG A 39 4.85 -21.34 3.31
C ARG A 39 5.62 -20.19 2.67
N ARG A 40 5.51 -19.97 1.36
CA ARG A 40 6.12 -18.83 0.64
C ARG A 40 5.35 -17.52 0.81
N GLU A 41 4.08 -17.56 1.21
CA GLU A 41 3.25 -16.38 1.47
C GLU A 41 2.84 -16.33 2.95
N ARG A 42 3.80 -16.54 3.85
CA ARG A 42 3.51 -16.43 5.28
C ARG A 42 3.27 -14.96 5.63
N SER A 43 2.26 -14.69 6.45
CA SER A 43 2.10 -13.35 7.03
C SER A 43 3.36 -12.95 7.79
N VAL A 44 3.85 -11.76 7.46
CA VAL A 44 4.96 -11.12 8.16
C VAL A 44 4.39 -10.07 9.10
N GLU A 45 4.78 -10.13 10.37
CA GLU A 45 4.57 -9.01 11.29
C GLU A 45 5.76 -8.05 11.22
N LEU A 46 5.53 -6.89 10.63
CA LEU A 46 6.50 -5.81 10.56
C LEU A 46 5.90 -4.53 11.10
N ALA A 47 6.43 -4.03 12.21
CA ALA A 47 6.03 -2.76 12.79
C ALA A 47 6.58 -1.61 11.93
N LEU A 48 5.82 -1.19 10.93
CA LEU A 48 6.17 -0.05 10.09
C LEU A 48 5.77 1.27 10.78
N PRO A 49 6.64 2.30 10.72
CA PRO A 49 6.26 3.63 11.16
C PRO A 49 5.16 4.21 10.25
N PRO A 50 4.35 5.16 10.76
CA PRO A 50 3.32 5.80 9.95
C PRO A 50 3.95 6.57 8.79
N ILE A 51 3.33 6.48 7.63
CA ILE A 51 3.73 7.22 6.42
C ILE A 51 2.71 8.33 6.22
N ARG A 52 3.14 9.59 6.43
CA ARG A 52 2.27 10.77 6.26
C ARG A 52 2.75 11.66 5.12
N SER A 53 4.04 11.60 4.81
CA SER A 53 4.69 12.43 3.81
C SER A 53 5.89 11.71 3.19
N ALA A 54 6.42 12.26 2.10
CA ALA A 54 7.65 11.79 1.49
C ALA A 54 8.85 11.75 2.47
N ALA A 55 8.86 12.63 3.48
CA ALA A 55 9.93 12.69 4.48
C ALA A 55 9.99 11.43 5.37
N ASP A 56 8.87 10.70 5.52
CA ASP A 56 8.80 9.55 6.41
C ASP A 56 9.42 8.29 5.80
N ILE A 57 9.58 8.24 4.47
CA ILE A 57 9.97 7.02 3.74
C ILE A 57 11.28 6.44 4.21
N LEU A 58 12.28 7.28 4.47
CA LEU A 58 13.59 6.79 4.87
C LEU A 58 13.51 5.96 6.16
N SER A 59 12.61 6.33 7.08
CA SER A 59 12.39 5.57 8.33
C SER A 59 11.76 4.20 8.06
N VAL A 60 10.81 4.14 7.12
CA VAL A 60 10.13 2.90 6.69
C VAL A 60 11.11 1.97 6.00
N ILE A 61 11.89 2.47 5.03
CA ILE A 61 12.88 1.70 4.28
C ILE A 61 13.93 1.12 5.22
N LYS A 62 14.39 1.88 6.23
CA LYS A 62 15.31 1.36 7.26
C LYS A 62 14.73 0.15 8.00
N VAL A 63 13.44 0.17 8.34
CA VAL A 63 12.76 -0.97 8.98
C VAL A 63 12.71 -2.17 8.05
N VAL A 64 12.31 -1.98 6.79
CA VAL A 64 12.24 -3.06 5.79
C VAL A 64 13.63 -3.67 5.54
N THR A 65 14.63 -2.85 5.21
CA THR A 65 16.00 -3.32 4.97
C THR A 65 16.60 -3.99 6.21
N GLY A 66 16.34 -3.45 7.40
CA GLY A 66 16.76 -4.07 8.66
C GLY A 66 16.10 -5.42 8.90
N ALA A 67 14.83 -5.59 8.56
CA ALA A 67 14.13 -6.87 8.65
C ALA A 67 14.69 -7.90 7.67
N VAL A 68 15.01 -7.50 6.44
CA VAL A 68 15.70 -8.36 5.47
C VAL A 68 17.07 -8.79 6.00
N GLY A 69 17.88 -7.82 6.48
CA GLY A 69 19.24 -8.10 6.95
C GLY A 69 19.30 -9.02 8.17
N ARG A 70 18.25 -9.06 8.99
CA ARG A 70 18.13 -9.99 10.13
C ARG A 70 17.44 -11.31 9.78
N GLY A 71 16.99 -11.48 8.54
CA GLY A 71 16.24 -12.67 8.10
C GLY A 71 14.83 -12.78 8.69
N ALA A 72 14.27 -11.68 9.21
CA ALA A 72 12.87 -11.64 9.66
C ALA A 72 11.88 -11.67 8.49
N ILE A 73 12.32 -11.18 7.33
CA ILE A 73 11.65 -11.32 6.03
C ILE A 73 12.65 -11.74 4.96
N THR A 74 12.13 -12.32 3.89
CA THR A 74 12.89 -12.65 2.69
C THR A 74 13.18 -11.40 1.86
N PRO A 75 14.23 -11.42 1.00
CA PRO A 75 14.45 -10.35 0.03
C PRO A 75 13.27 -10.12 -0.91
N GLY A 76 12.55 -11.18 -1.31
CA GLY A 76 11.37 -11.08 -2.15
C GLY A 76 10.22 -10.32 -1.47
N GLU A 77 9.95 -10.62 -0.20
CA GLU A 77 8.98 -9.86 0.61
C GLU A 77 9.42 -8.41 0.81
N GLY A 78 10.73 -8.16 0.99
CA GLY A 78 11.27 -6.80 1.05
C GLY A 78 11.02 -5.98 -0.22
N VAL A 79 11.18 -6.60 -1.39
CA VAL A 79 10.85 -5.97 -2.68
C VAL A 79 9.34 -5.71 -2.79
N ALA A 80 8.51 -6.68 -2.43
CA ALA A 80 7.06 -6.51 -2.45
C ALA A 80 6.59 -5.35 -1.54
N LEU A 81 7.13 -5.26 -0.31
CA LEU A 81 6.87 -4.16 0.61
C LEU A 81 7.31 -2.81 0.04
N SER A 82 8.50 -2.76 -0.57
CA SER A 82 9.03 -1.52 -1.17
C SER A 82 8.14 -1.01 -2.30
N ASN A 83 7.61 -1.89 -3.15
CA ASN A 83 6.68 -1.51 -4.22
C ASN A 83 5.34 -0.96 -3.68
N MET A 84 4.83 -1.54 -2.59
CA MET A 84 3.62 -1.02 -1.91
C MET A 84 3.87 0.37 -1.32
N ILE A 85 5.03 0.57 -0.69
CA ILE A 85 5.44 1.88 -0.13
C ILE A 85 5.54 2.93 -1.23
N GLU A 86 6.16 2.60 -2.37
CA GLU A 86 6.26 3.51 -3.53
C GLU A 86 4.87 3.90 -4.06
N THR A 87 3.96 2.93 -4.17
CA THR A 87 2.58 3.19 -4.60
C THR A 87 1.86 4.15 -3.65
N PHE A 88 2.01 3.95 -2.34
CA PHE A 88 1.43 4.82 -1.33
C PHE A 88 2.02 6.24 -1.37
N LEU A 89 3.33 6.36 -1.58
CA LEU A 89 3.98 7.66 -1.72
C LEU A 89 3.43 8.45 -2.91
N ARG A 90 3.32 7.81 -4.09
CA ARG A 90 2.80 8.47 -5.28
C ARG A 90 1.39 9.02 -5.05
N ALA A 91 0.58 8.33 -4.26
CA ALA A 91 -0.76 8.79 -3.87
C ALA A 91 -0.71 10.04 -2.97
N ILE A 92 0.17 10.06 -1.97
CA ILE A 92 0.39 11.23 -1.10
C ILE A 92 0.87 12.42 -1.94
N ASP A 93 1.93 12.23 -2.73
CA ASP A 93 2.53 13.30 -3.52
C ASP A 93 1.49 13.92 -4.46
N THR A 94 0.67 13.08 -5.12
CA THR A 94 -0.43 13.57 -5.98
C THR A 94 -1.39 14.45 -5.20
N SER A 95 -1.83 14.01 -4.01
CA SER A 95 -2.74 14.79 -3.17
C SER A 95 -2.12 16.09 -2.66
N ASP A 96 -0.82 16.08 -2.30
CA ASP A 96 -0.10 17.26 -1.84
C ASP A 96 0.08 18.29 -2.96
N PHE A 97 0.39 17.83 -4.18
CA PHE A 97 0.48 18.71 -5.35
C PHE A 97 -0.87 19.35 -5.69
N GLU A 98 -1.97 18.59 -5.68
CA GLU A 98 -3.31 19.13 -5.90
C GLU A 98 -3.69 20.19 -4.86
N ASN A 99 -3.40 19.94 -3.59
CA ASN A 99 -3.69 20.87 -2.50
C ASN A 99 -2.89 22.17 -2.63
N ARG A 100 -1.59 22.06 -2.94
CA ARG A 100 -0.72 23.24 -3.13
C ARG A 100 -1.13 24.05 -4.35
N LEU A 101 -1.53 23.39 -5.45
CA LEU A 101 -2.01 24.08 -6.64
C LEU A 101 -3.28 24.87 -6.34
N ARG A 102 -4.25 24.25 -5.66
CA ARG A 102 -5.50 24.91 -5.26
C ARG A 102 -5.26 26.15 -4.41
N GLN A 103 -4.38 26.05 -3.40
CA GLN A 103 -4.02 27.19 -2.55
C GLN A 103 -3.40 28.33 -3.36
N LEU A 104 -2.54 28.01 -4.33
CA LEU A 104 -1.95 29.02 -5.21
C LEU A 104 -3.01 29.67 -6.11
N GLU A 105 -3.91 28.89 -6.70
CA GLU A 105 -5.00 29.41 -7.54
C GLU A 105 -5.95 30.32 -6.75
N GLU A 106 -6.31 29.94 -5.51
CA GLU A 106 -7.11 30.77 -4.61
C GLU A 106 -6.38 32.07 -4.23
N SER A 107 -5.09 31.99 -3.93
CA SER A 107 -4.28 33.17 -3.60
C SER A 107 -4.15 34.13 -4.80
N GLN A 108 -4.02 33.59 -6.02
CA GLN A 108 -3.99 34.40 -7.24
C GLN A 108 -5.35 35.01 -7.56
N ALA A 109 -6.44 34.25 -7.37
CA ALA A 109 -7.79 34.77 -7.54
C ALA A 109 -8.07 35.93 -6.56
N ALA A 110 -7.63 35.82 -5.30
CA ALA A 110 -7.77 36.86 -4.29
C ALA A 110 -6.87 38.09 -4.54
N SER A 111 -5.70 37.89 -5.16
CA SER A 111 -4.74 38.97 -5.45
C SER A 111 -4.97 39.64 -6.82
N ARG A 112 -5.88 39.13 -7.65
CA ARG A 112 -6.17 39.70 -8.98
C ARG A 112 -7.00 40.99 -8.80
N PRO A 113 -6.49 42.17 -9.19
CA PRO A 113 -7.25 43.41 -9.05
C PRO A 113 -8.53 43.32 -9.86
N ASP A 114 -9.66 43.70 -9.26
CA ASP A 114 -10.94 43.79 -9.96
C ASP A 114 -10.84 44.89 -11.03
N PRO A 115 -11.04 44.57 -12.33
CA PRO A 115 -11.03 45.57 -13.40
C PRO A 115 -12.07 46.68 -13.23
N TYR A 116 -13.06 46.49 -12.35
CA TYR A 116 -14.15 47.41 -12.08
C TYR A 116 -14.02 48.19 -10.76
N ASP A 117 -12.98 47.95 -9.95
CA ASP A 117 -12.71 48.70 -8.72
C ASP A 117 -12.03 50.05 -9.01
N ARG A 118 -12.62 50.81 -9.95
CA ARG A 118 -12.24 52.19 -10.22
C ARG A 118 -13.05 53.08 -9.26
N PRO A 119 -12.41 53.90 -8.41
CA PRO A 119 -13.14 54.83 -7.57
C PRO A 119 -14.02 55.73 -8.46
N PRO A 120 -15.26 56.05 -8.05
CA PRO A 120 -16.14 56.90 -8.82
C PRO A 120 -15.38 58.18 -9.16
N ALA A 121 -15.34 58.52 -10.45
CA ALA A 121 -14.63 59.69 -10.95
C ALA A 121 -15.06 60.90 -10.12
N ALA A 122 -14.09 61.55 -9.47
CA ALA A 122 -14.33 62.76 -8.71
C ALA A 122 -15.05 63.75 -9.62
N VAL A 123 -16.27 64.11 -9.25
CA VAL A 123 -17.04 65.13 -9.96
C VAL A 123 -16.35 66.44 -9.66
N GLU A 124 -15.51 66.91 -10.58
CA GLU A 124 -14.87 68.22 -10.46
C GLU A 124 -15.98 69.29 -10.36
N PRO A 125 -15.93 70.17 -9.34
CA PRO A 125 -16.91 71.23 -9.21
C PRO A 125 -16.69 72.21 -10.36
N ARG A 126 -17.72 72.36 -11.20
CA ARG A 126 -17.76 73.38 -12.24
C ARG A 126 -17.83 74.76 -11.59
N PHE A 127 -16.72 75.51 -11.62
CA PHE A 127 -16.72 76.96 -11.54
C PHE A 127 -15.59 77.54 -12.39
#